data_AF-A0A7Y4QKP1-F1
#
_entry.id   AF-A0A7Y4QKP1-F1
#
_cell.length_a   1.000
_cell.length_b   1.000
_cell.length_c   1.000
_cell.angle_alpha   90.00
_cell.angle_beta   90.00
_cell.angle_gamma   90.00
#
_symmetry.space_group_name_H-M   'P 1'
#
loop_
_entity.id
_entity.type
_entity.pdbx_description
1 polymer ?
#
loop_
_entity_poly.entity_id
_entity_poly.type
_entity_poly.pdbx_seq_one_letter_code
_entity_poly.pdbx_strand_id
1 'polypeptide(L)'
;MTTVQPSLDLRNGDGTRLNFRKPLLGIDGCKGALGLSEDEVLAEIAARRLRWAFDLRTDDSERMFLRVWTRAVAAFADEKIQMPTALKDVFTWLLPPNSQLLGVITTEQLEHVGFGTSGHIHNLISCGKLESVGLAGNRKSVHGRRGPGGSPNVTRASVEKLLRERLF
;
A
#
# COMPACT_ATOMS: atom_id res chain seq x y z
N MET A 1 -16.71 5.31 16.99
CA MET A 1 -17.07 5.68 15.60
C MET A 1 -16.36 4.72 14.67
N THR A 2 -17.10 3.78 14.10
CA THR A 2 -16.55 2.74 13.21
C THR A 2 -16.31 3.38 11.84
N THR A 3 -15.04 3.61 11.50
CA THR A 3 -14.65 4.15 10.20
C THR A 3 -14.93 3.08 9.14
N VAL A 4 -16.10 3.14 8.53
CA VAL A 4 -16.43 2.30 7.38
C VAL A 4 -15.57 2.82 6.22
N GLN A 5 -14.48 2.12 5.92
CA GLN A 5 -13.86 2.29 4.60
C GLN A 5 -14.94 1.97 3.56
N PRO A 6 -15.21 2.86 2.59
CA PRO A 6 -16.18 2.57 1.55
C PRO A 6 -15.68 1.34 0.78
N SER A 7 -16.32 0.19 0.99
CA SER A 7 -16.09 -0.99 0.16
C SER A 7 -16.53 -0.62 -1.25
N LEU A 8 -15.57 -0.56 -2.19
CA LEU A 8 -15.87 -0.31 -3.59
C LEU A 8 -16.71 -1.49 -4.10
N ASP A 9 -18.00 -1.27 -4.39
CA ASP A 9 -18.90 -2.30 -4.93
C ASP A 9 -18.63 -2.44 -6.44
N LEU A 10 -17.65 -3.26 -6.76
CA LEU A 10 -17.25 -3.58 -8.11
C LEU A 10 -17.85 -4.92 -8.47
N ARG A 11 -18.33 -5.09 -9.70
CA ARG A 11 -18.90 -6.37 -10.15
C ARG A 11 -18.15 -6.88 -11.38
N ASN A 12 -17.86 -8.17 -11.39
CA ASN A 12 -17.39 -8.90 -12.56
C ASN A 12 -18.51 -9.02 -13.61
N GLY A 13 -18.15 -9.42 -14.84
CA GLY A 13 -19.10 -9.67 -15.94
C GLY A 13 -20.14 -10.76 -15.66
N ASP A 14 -19.92 -11.62 -14.65
CA ASP A 14 -20.87 -12.62 -14.15
C ASP A 14 -21.75 -12.11 -13.00
N GLY A 15 -21.61 -10.85 -12.60
CA GLY A 15 -22.35 -10.22 -11.51
C GLY A 15 -21.74 -10.42 -10.11
N THR A 16 -20.60 -11.11 -9.97
CA THR A 16 -19.94 -11.32 -8.67
C THR A 16 -19.25 -10.05 -8.18
N ARG A 17 -19.34 -9.76 -6.87
CA ARG A 17 -18.75 -8.56 -6.26
C ARG A 17 -17.25 -8.72 -6.02
N LEU A 18 -16.42 -7.87 -6.62
CA LEU A 18 -15.01 -7.65 -6.29
C LEU A 18 -14.92 -6.89 -4.97
N ASN A 19 -14.90 -7.63 -3.86
CA ASN A 19 -14.72 -7.06 -2.54
C ASN A 19 -13.25 -7.15 -2.12
N PHE A 20 -12.52 -6.04 -2.29
CA PHE A 20 -11.12 -5.99 -1.88
C PHE A 20 -10.99 -5.75 -0.39
N ARG A 21 -10.35 -6.69 0.33
CA ARG A 21 -10.13 -6.58 1.77
C ARG A 21 -9.04 -5.58 2.17
N LYS A 22 -8.15 -5.23 1.24
CA LYS A 22 -7.01 -4.33 1.47
C LYS A 22 -6.90 -3.32 0.34
N PRO A 23 -6.57 -2.05 0.61
CA PRO A 23 -6.33 -1.03 -0.41
C PRO A 23 -5.25 -1.38 -1.45
N LEU A 24 -4.20 -2.10 -1.09
CA LEU A 24 -3.17 -2.57 -2.01
C LEU A 24 -3.30 -4.07 -2.26
N LEU A 25 -3.27 -4.46 -3.53
CA LEU A 25 -3.25 -5.84 -3.97
C LEU A 25 -1.86 -6.23 -4.48
N GLY A 26 -1.45 -7.46 -4.20
CA GLY A 26 -0.37 -8.09 -4.96
C GLY A 26 -0.81 -8.45 -6.37
N ILE A 27 0.15 -8.89 -7.19
CA ILE A 27 -0.09 -9.30 -8.57
C ILE A 27 -1.12 -10.41 -8.69
N ASP A 28 -1.10 -11.42 -7.82
CA ASP A 28 -2.12 -12.48 -7.80
C ASP A 28 -3.54 -11.95 -7.56
N GLY A 29 -3.68 -10.90 -6.74
CA GLY A 29 -4.97 -10.23 -6.54
C GLY A 29 -5.44 -9.49 -7.80
N CYS A 30 -4.51 -8.92 -8.56
CA CYS A 30 -4.82 -8.25 -9.83
C CYS A 30 -5.22 -9.27 -10.91
N LYS A 31 -4.49 -10.39 -11.01
CA LYS A 31 -4.80 -11.52 -11.91
C LYS A 31 -6.22 -12.02 -11.68
N GLY A 32 -6.57 -12.32 -10.42
CA GLY A 32 -7.91 -12.79 -10.07
C GLY A 32 -9.01 -11.75 -10.32
N ALA A 33 -8.71 -10.47 -10.16
CA ALA A 33 -9.69 -9.40 -10.35
C ALA A 33 -9.94 -9.05 -11.83
N LEU A 34 -8.91 -9.16 -12.67
CA LEU A 34 -8.96 -8.74 -14.08
C LEU A 34 -9.09 -9.92 -15.05
N GLY A 35 -8.92 -11.16 -14.59
CA GLY A 35 -8.89 -12.34 -15.45
C GLY A 35 -7.65 -12.39 -16.36
N LEU A 36 -6.59 -11.66 -16.00
CA LEU A 36 -5.34 -11.57 -16.75
C LEU A 36 -4.28 -12.51 -16.18
N SER A 37 -3.34 -12.92 -17.03
CA SER A 37 -2.09 -13.56 -16.62
C SER A 37 -1.15 -12.57 -15.92
N GLU A 38 -0.09 -13.10 -15.30
CA GLU A 38 0.92 -12.28 -14.65
C GLU A 38 1.63 -11.33 -15.61
N ASP A 39 2.08 -11.84 -16.75
CA ASP A 39 2.79 -11.07 -17.77
C ASP A 39 1.91 -9.95 -18.35
N GLU A 40 0.61 -10.22 -18.54
CA GLU A 40 -0.35 -9.20 -18.98
C GLU A 40 -0.50 -8.10 -17.93
N VAL A 41 -0.68 -8.44 -16.65
CA VAL A 41 -0.75 -7.41 -15.58
C VAL A 41 0.52 -6.56 -15.54
N LEU A 42 1.70 -7.19 -15.68
CA LEU A 42 2.98 -6.47 -15.72
C LEU A 42 3.09 -5.57 -16.95
N ALA A 43 2.61 -6.03 -18.12
CA ALA A 43 2.57 -5.24 -19.34
C ALA A 43 1.63 -4.03 -19.22
N GLU A 44 0.46 -4.19 -18.58
CA GLU A 44 -0.49 -3.10 -18.32
C GLU A 44 0.08 -2.04 -17.36
N ILE A 45 0.85 -2.47 -16.35
CA ILE A 45 1.59 -1.57 -15.44
C ILE A 45 2.68 -0.82 -16.22
N ALA A 46 3.50 -1.55 -16.99
CA ALA A 46 4.58 -0.95 -17.79
C ALA A 46 4.07 0.04 -18.84
N ALA A 47 2.91 -0.25 -19.44
CA ALA A 47 2.22 0.64 -20.37
C ALA A 47 1.47 1.80 -19.67
N ARG A 48 1.51 1.88 -18.33
CA ARG A 48 0.81 2.88 -17.49
C ARG A 48 -0.70 2.91 -17.67
N ARG A 49 -1.30 1.82 -18.16
CA ARG A 49 -2.76 1.67 -18.23
C ARG A 49 -3.31 1.24 -16.88
N LEU A 50 -2.62 0.33 -16.19
CA LEU A 50 -2.89 0.02 -14.78
C LEU A 50 -2.05 0.92 -13.87
N ARG A 51 -2.61 2.09 -13.52
CA ARG A 51 -1.90 3.14 -12.77
C ARG A 51 -1.75 2.81 -11.28
N TRP A 52 -0.87 3.55 -10.59
CA TRP A 52 -0.68 3.48 -9.13
C TRP A 52 -0.23 2.10 -8.63
N ALA A 53 0.75 1.54 -9.34
CA ALA A 53 1.51 0.37 -8.91
C ALA A 53 2.82 0.80 -8.25
N PHE A 54 3.15 0.18 -7.12
CA PHE A 54 4.30 0.52 -6.29
C PHE A 54 5.21 -0.69 -6.08
N ASP A 55 6.51 -0.54 -6.30
CA ASP A 55 7.51 -1.54 -5.90
C ASP A 55 7.89 -1.38 -4.43
N LEU A 56 7.39 -2.24 -3.55
CA LEU A 56 7.76 -2.16 -2.13
C LEU A 56 8.90 -3.12 -1.78
N ARG A 57 9.69 -3.60 -2.75
CA ARG A 57 10.81 -4.50 -2.43
C ARG A 57 11.81 -3.84 -1.47
N THR A 58 12.39 -4.68 -0.62
CA THR A 58 13.58 -4.33 0.15
C THR A 58 14.80 -4.33 -0.76
N ASP A 59 15.85 -3.57 -0.42
CA ASP A 59 17.04 -3.48 -1.26
C ASP A 59 17.75 -4.84 -1.44
N ASP A 60 17.64 -5.73 -0.46
CA ASP A 60 18.21 -7.09 -0.53
C ASP A 60 17.35 -8.08 -1.33
N SER A 61 16.21 -7.66 -1.90
CA SER A 61 15.31 -8.54 -2.66
C SER A 61 15.49 -8.35 -4.16
N GLU A 62 15.95 -9.41 -4.84
CA GLU A 62 15.99 -9.47 -6.31
C GLU A 62 14.58 -9.51 -6.92
N ARG A 63 13.62 -10.11 -6.20
CA ARG A 63 12.23 -10.21 -6.66
C ARG A 63 11.48 -8.90 -6.40
N MET A 64 10.76 -8.44 -7.41
CA MET A 64 9.85 -7.30 -7.28
C MET A 64 8.75 -7.61 -6.27
N PHE A 65 8.36 -6.62 -5.49
CA PHE A 65 7.24 -6.75 -4.55
C PHE A 65 6.18 -5.71 -4.89
N LEU A 66 5.51 -5.97 -6.01
CA LEU A 66 4.53 -5.06 -6.59
C LEU A 66 3.24 -5.02 -5.78
N ARG A 67 2.73 -3.81 -5.59
CA ARG A 67 1.45 -3.53 -4.98
C ARG A 67 0.67 -2.52 -5.80
N VAL A 68 -0.54 -2.89 -6.22
CA VAL A 68 -1.41 -2.02 -7.02
C VAL A 68 -2.57 -1.55 -6.18
N TRP A 69 -2.88 -0.26 -6.27
CA TRP A 69 -4.06 0.27 -5.59
C TRP A 69 -5.35 -0.30 -6.18
N THR A 70 -6.21 -0.85 -5.32
CA THR A 70 -7.46 -1.52 -5.71
C THR A 70 -8.37 -0.64 -6.57
N ARG A 71 -8.43 0.66 -6.29
CA ARG A 71 -9.24 1.59 -7.09
C ARG A 71 -8.70 1.73 -8.51
N ALA A 72 -7.41 1.57 -8.72
CA ALA A 72 -6.83 1.58 -10.06
C ALA A 72 -7.18 0.29 -10.83
N VAL A 73 -7.14 -0.86 -10.15
CA VAL A 73 -7.63 -2.13 -10.70
C VAL A 73 -9.11 -2.02 -11.07
N ALA A 74 -9.90 -1.41 -10.20
CA ALA A 74 -11.31 -1.15 -10.42
C ALA A 74 -11.57 -0.28 -11.66
N ALA A 75 -10.87 0.85 -11.77
CA ALA A 75 -11.03 1.78 -12.88
C ALA A 75 -10.51 1.23 -14.20
N PHE A 76 -9.56 0.29 -14.15
CA PHE A 76 -9.14 -0.46 -15.33
C PHE A 76 -10.24 -1.42 -15.82
N ALA A 77 -10.99 -2.04 -14.90
CA ALA A 77 -12.12 -2.91 -15.25
C ALA A 77 -13.40 -2.15 -15.64
N ASP A 78 -13.62 -0.96 -15.06
CA ASP A 78 -14.78 -0.10 -15.34
C ASP A 78 -14.36 1.37 -15.51
N GLU A 79 -14.36 1.84 -16.75
CA GLU A 79 -13.97 3.19 -17.14
C GLU A 79 -14.83 4.30 -16.48
N LYS A 80 -15.99 3.96 -15.92
CA LYS A 80 -16.84 4.93 -15.21
C LYS A 80 -16.25 5.35 -13.87
N ILE A 81 -15.31 4.57 -13.32
CA ILE A 81 -14.72 4.86 -12.02
C ILE A 81 -13.65 5.92 -12.19
N GLN A 82 -13.94 7.11 -11.66
CA GLN A 82 -12.98 8.19 -11.65
C GLN A 82 -11.81 7.89 -10.73
N MET A 83 -10.60 8.06 -11.28
CA MET A 83 -9.35 8.02 -10.55
C MET A 83 -8.85 9.44 -10.25
N PRO A 84 -8.25 9.66 -9.08
CA PRO A 84 -7.49 10.89 -8.85
C PRO A 84 -6.35 11.00 -9.86
N THR A 85 -6.09 12.23 -10.32
CA THR A 85 -4.98 12.54 -11.23
C THR A 85 -3.70 12.86 -10.47
N ALA A 86 -3.80 13.42 -9.27
CA ALA A 86 -2.66 13.78 -8.43
C ALA A 86 -2.31 12.68 -7.42
N LEU A 87 -1.02 12.37 -7.30
CA LEU A 87 -0.51 11.37 -6.35
C LEU A 87 -0.82 11.72 -4.89
N LYS A 88 -0.87 13.02 -4.55
CA LYS A 88 -1.25 13.47 -3.20
C LYS A 88 -2.64 12.95 -2.81
N ASP A 89 -3.59 13.02 -3.74
CA ASP A 89 -4.95 12.55 -3.49
C ASP A 89 -4.96 11.04 -3.29
N VAL A 90 -4.18 10.29 -4.10
CA VAL A 90 -3.98 8.85 -3.89
C VAL A 90 -3.55 8.54 -2.46
N PHE A 91 -2.59 9.29 -1.90
CA PHE A 91 -2.14 9.10 -0.52
C PHE A 91 -3.20 9.41 0.53
N THR A 92 -4.13 10.33 0.27
CA THR A 92 -5.27 10.61 1.16
C THR A 92 -6.24 9.43 1.21
N TRP A 93 -6.44 8.73 0.10
CA TRP A 93 -7.31 7.54 0.04
C TRP A 93 -6.61 6.27 0.50
N LEU A 94 -5.32 6.15 0.21
CA LEU A 94 -4.54 4.93 0.41
C LEU A 94 -4.10 4.76 1.87
N LEU A 95 -3.63 5.84 2.49
CA LEU A 95 -3.04 5.80 3.83
C LEU A 95 -4.11 6.05 4.92
N PRO A 96 -3.91 5.58 6.16
CA PRO A 96 -4.89 5.73 7.22
C PRO A 96 -5.24 7.21 7.46
N PRO A 97 -6.53 7.61 7.53
CA PRO A 97 -6.92 9.01 7.65
C PRO A 97 -6.27 9.73 8.84
N ASN A 98 -6.19 9.05 9.98
CA ASN A 98 -5.64 9.61 11.22
C ASN A 98 -4.15 9.95 11.10
N SER A 99 -3.43 9.29 10.19
CA SER A 99 -2.00 9.56 9.98
C SER A 99 -1.73 10.92 9.33
N GLN A 100 -2.72 11.52 8.65
CA GLN A 100 -2.60 12.87 8.11
C GLN A 100 -2.42 13.91 9.22
N LEU A 101 -3.15 13.73 10.33
CA LEU A 101 -3.08 14.62 11.49
C LEU A 101 -1.89 14.26 12.39
N LEU A 102 -1.67 12.97 12.64
CA LEU A 102 -0.66 12.50 13.59
C LEU A 102 0.75 12.44 13.00
N GLY A 103 0.89 12.45 11.68
CA GLY A 103 2.18 12.29 10.98
C GLY A 103 2.83 10.92 11.14
N VAL A 104 2.15 9.96 11.76
CA VAL A 104 2.65 8.61 12.04
C VAL A 104 1.67 7.53 11.59
N ILE A 105 2.22 6.38 11.22
CA ILE A 105 1.48 5.18 10.80
C ILE A 105 2.03 3.98 11.58
N THR A 106 1.15 3.15 12.14
CA THR A 106 1.57 1.91 12.81
C THR A 106 1.85 0.80 11.79
N THR A 107 2.68 -0.19 12.13
CA THR A 107 2.87 -1.38 11.28
C THR A 107 1.53 -2.08 10.96
N GLU A 108 0.65 -2.24 11.95
CA GLU A 108 -0.67 -2.86 11.76
C GLU A 108 -1.50 -2.12 10.71
N GLN A 109 -1.49 -0.78 10.75
CA GLN A 109 -2.17 0.03 9.76
C GLN A 109 -1.60 -0.19 8.35
N LEU A 110 -0.27 -0.29 8.20
CA LEU A 110 0.35 -0.61 6.91
C LEU A 110 -0.04 -2.02 6.43
N GLU A 111 -0.09 -3.01 7.32
CA GLU A 111 -0.55 -4.36 6.97
C GLU A 111 -2.00 -4.38 6.49
N HIS A 112 -2.87 -3.59 7.12
CA HIS A 112 -4.27 -3.41 6.69
C HIS A 112 -4.36 -2.71 5.33
N VAL A 113 -3.49 -1.74 5.07
CA VAL A 113 -3.36 -1.11 3.74
C VAL A 113 -2.91 -2.13 2.69
N GLY A 114 -2.15 -3.17 3.08
CA GLY A 114 -1.61 -4.19 2.17
C GLY A 114 -0.17 -3.94 1.76
N PHE A 115 0.56 -3.09 2.50
CA PHE A 115 1.98 -2.80 2.27
C PHE A 115 2.88 -4.04 2.34
N GLY A 116 2.52 -5.02 3.16
CA GLY A 116 3.31 -6.21 3.40
C GLY A 116 2.93 -6.85 4.74
N THR A 117 3.76 -7.79 5.19
CA THR A 117 3.70 -8.35 6.55
C THR A 117 4.53 -7.50 7.52
N SER A 118 4.35 -7.67 8.83
CA SER A 118 5.19 -7.04 9.85
C SER A 118 6.68 -7.20 9.56
N GLY A 119 7.13 -8.42 9.22
CA GLY A 119 8.52 -8.70 8.87
C GLY A 119 9.02 -7.90 7.67
N HIS A 120 8.19 -7.77 6.63
CA HIS A 120 8.52 -6.96 5.46
C HIS A 120 8.68 -5.47 5.82
N ILE A 121 7.75 -4.93 6.62
CA ILE A 121 7.80 -3.54 7.09
C ILE A 121 9.03 -3.29 7.96
N HIS A 122 9.36 -4.23 8.85
CA HIS A 122 10.60 -4.19 9.64
C HIS A 122 11.85 -4.17 8.77
N ASN A 123 11.88 -4.95 7.69
CA ASN A 123 13.00 -4.94 6.75
C ASN A 123 13.12 -3.59 6.04
N LEU A 124 12.00 -2.99 5.60
CA LEU A 124 11.98 -1.63 5.02
C LEU A 124 12.49 -0.56 6.00
N ILE A 125 12.20 -0.69 7.30
CA ILE A 125 12.76 0.18 8.33
C ILE A 125 14.27 -0.07 8.46
N SER A 126 14.69 -1.34 8.48
CA SER A 126 16.08 -1.73 8.73
C SER A 126 17.02 -1.31 7.60
N CYS A 127 16.53 -1.29 6.36
CA CYS A 127 17.27 -0.75 5.19
C CYS A 127 17.03 0.75 4.95
N GLY A 128 16.43 1.46 5.90
CA GLY A 128 16.29 2.93 5.87
C GLY A 128 15.28 3.48 4.86
N LYS A 129 14.39 2.64 4.31
CA LYS A 129 13.30 3.07 3.41
C LYS A 129 12.13 3.67 4.16
N LEU A 130 11.91 3.22 5.40
CA LEU A 130 10.92 3.77 6.31
C LEU A 130 11.61 4.33 7.55
N GLU A 131 11.18 5.50 7.97
CA GLU A 131 11.73 6.16 9.16
C GLU A 131 10.88 5.78 10.37
N SER A 132 11.47 5.04 11.30
CA SER A 132 10.81 4.72 12.56
C SER A 132 10.73 5.93 13.49
N VAL A 133 9.60 6.07 14.19
CA VAL A 133 9.39 7.08 15.22
C VAL A 133 9.48 6.39 16.57
N GLY A 134 10.49 6.74 17.36
CA GLY A 134 10.48 6.44 18.79
C GLY A 134 9.37 7.23 19.47
N LEU A 135 8.50 6.57 20.25
CA LEU A 135 7.59 7.26 21.16
C LEU A 135 8.41 8.22 22.03
N ALA A 136 7.95 9.48 22.10
CA ALA A 136 8.65 10.65 22.61
C ALA A 136 9.69 10.39 23.72
N GLY A 137 10.94 10.86 23.49
CA GLY A 137 11.89 11.14 24.57
C GLY A 137 13.34 10.67 24.38
N ASN A 138 13.63 9.74 23.46
CA ASN A 138 15.00 9.25 23.30
C ASN A 138 15.41 9.14 21.83
N ARG A 139 16.08 10.19 21.33
CA ARG A 139 16.82 10.23 20.04
C ARG A 139 17.99 9.23 19.95
N LYS A 140 18.05 8.22 20.81
CA LYS A 140 19.10 7.18 20.89
C LYS A 140 18.55 5.75 20.99
N SER A 141 17.30 5.51 20.61
CA SER A 141 16.75 4.15 20.52
C SER A 141 16.80 3.66 19.07
N VAL A 142 18.00 3.38 18.56
CA VAL A 142 18.21 2.69 17.26
C VAL A 142 17.59 1.27 17.29
N HIS A 143 17.28 0.76 18.49
CA HIS A 143 16.65 -0.53 18.70
C HIS A 143 15.35 -0.30 19.47
N GLY A 144 14.25 -0.12 18.75
CA GLY A 144 12.91 -0.12 19.36
C GLY A 144 12.79 -1.32 20.29
N ARG A 145 12.45 -1.07 21.56
CA ARG A 145 12.25 -2.12 22.57
C ARG A 145 11.41 -3.25 21.98
N ARG A 146 12.02 -4.42 21.77
CA ARG A 146 11.33 -5.71 21.56
C ARG A 146 10.65 -6.11 22.88
N GLY A 147 9.66 -5.34 23.31
CA GLY A 147 8.72 -5.76 24.33
C GLY A 147 7.56 -6.51 23.67
N PRO A 148 6.90 -7.45 24.37
CA PRO A 148 5.66 -8.05 23.87
C PRO A 148 4.64 -6.94 23.60
N GLY A 149 4.30 -6.69 22.33
CA GLY A 149 3.21 -5.78 21.93
C GLY A 149 3.58 -4.42 21.30
N GLY A 150 4.86 -4.08 21.09
CA GLY A 150 5.24 -2.78 20.51
C GLY A 150 5.49 -2.81 19.00
N SER A 151 4.45 -2.73 18.16
CA SER A 151 4.62 -2.51 16.72
C SER A 151 5.30 -1.15 16.45
N PRO A 152 6.36 -1.07 15.63
CA PRO A 152 7.00 0.21 15.36
C PRO A 152 6.03 1.17 14.66
N ASN A 153 6.16 2.45 14.99
CA ASN A 153 5.51 3.52 14.25
C ASN A 153 6.49 4.05 13.21
N VAL A 154 5.98 4.40 12.03
CA VAL A 154 6.77 5.06 10.98
C VAL A 154 6.22 6.42 10.67
N THR A 155 7.07 7.33 10.17
CA THR A 155 6.59 8.64 9.71
C THR A 155 5.74 8.47 8.46
N ARG A 156 4.60 9.18 8.39
CA ARG A 156 3.78 9.24 7.17
C ARG A 156 4.61 9.74 5.98
N ALA A 157 5.48 10.72 6.22
CA ALA A 157 6.35 11.29 5.20
C ALA A 157 7.28 10.26 4.56
N SER A 158 7.88 9.35 5.34
CA SER A 158 8.75 8.30 4.78
C SER A 158 7.96 7.29 3.93
N VAL A 159 6.72 6.97 4.33
CA VAL A 159 5.81 6.12 3.54
C VAL A 159 5.45 6.78 2.22
N GLU A 160 5.06 8.06 2.24
CA GLU A 160 4.74 8.82 1.02
C GLU A 160 5.95 8.98 0.10
N LYS A 161 7.14 9.20 0.68
CA LYS A 161 8.41 9.26 -0.06
C LYS A 161 8.68 7.94 -0.76
N LEU A 162 8.62 6.82 -0.03
CA LEU A 162 8.84 5.48 -0.58
C LEU A 162 7.88 5.19 -1.74
N LEU A 163 6.58 5.45 -1.56
CA LEU A 163 5.58 5.25 -2.61
C LEU A 163 5.85 6.11 -3.85
N ARG A 164 6.30 7.35 -3.66
CA ARG A 164 6.62 8.25 -4.77
C ARG A 164 7.84 7.78 -5.56
N GLU A 165 8.89 7.35 -4.86
CA GLU A 165 10.14 6.88 -5.47
C GLU A 165 9.99 5.53 -6.20
N ARG A 166 8.98 4.75 -5.82
CA ARG A 166 8.76 3.38 -6.32
C ARG A 166 7.50 3.23 -7.17
N LEU A 167 6.95 4.33 -7.66
CA LEU A 167 5.80 4.33 -8.56
C LEU A 167 6.23 3.92 -9.98
N PHE A 168 5.49 3.01 -10.62
CA PHE A 168 5.61 2.69 -12.05
C PHE A 168 4.74 3.59 -12.94
#